data_AF-A0A497PEU0-F1
#
_entry.id   AF-A0A497PEU0-F1
#
_cell.length_a   1.000
_cell.length_b   1.000
_cell.length_c   1.000
_cell.angle_alpha   90.00
_cell.angle_beta   90.00
_cell.angle_gamma   90.00
#
_symmetry.space_group_name_H-M   'P 1'
#
loop_
_entity.id
_entity.type
_entity.pdbx_description
1 polymer ?
#
loop_
_entity_poly.entity_id
_entity_poly.type
_entity_poly.pdbx_seq_one_letter_code
_entity_poly.pdbx_strand_id
1 'polypeptide(L)'
;MPKVKTICAVCGKEFSVWPYRLKRGQTCCSAKCSGIARKGSIPPNKACLIGRRFDRLVVIAAGQTNNGHTVWLCQCDCGNQTEVRAGNLNSGQVKSCGCLRTRRGLSNPNWKRGFHIRSDGYKDVLTHRTHRRYKAEHRVVMERLLGRSLRSDEVVHHRNFDKLDNRPENLVVMSREEHAALHSSITEACP
;
A
#
# COMPACT_ATOMS: atom_id res chain seq x y z
N MET A 1 37.40 9.08 -33.91
CA MET A 1 36.42 8.43 -33.00
C MET A 1 35.30 9.40 -32.68
N PRO A 2 34.01 9.05 -32.87
CA PRO A 2 32.91 9.93 -32.50
C PRO A 2 32.80 10.06 -30.96
N LYS A 3 32.18 11.15 -30.50
CA LYS A 3 31.79 11.28 -29.09
C LYS A 3 30.69 10.27 -28.76
N VAL A 4 30.69 9.77 -27.54
CA VAL A 4 29.64 8.89 -27.01
C VAL A 4 28.79 9.64 -25.99
N LYS A 5 27.52 9.26 -25.88
CA LYS A 5 26.59 9.80 -24.90
C LYS A 5 26.68 9.03 -23.59
N THR A 6 26.66 9.73 -22.46
CA THR A 6 26.68 9.13 -21.12
C THR A 6 25.94 10.03 -20.13
N ILE A 7 25.66 9.51 -18.93
CA ILE A 7 24.92 10.19 -17.87
C ILE A 7 25.90 10.74 -16.82
N CYS A 8 25.68 11.99 -16.41
CA CYS A 8 26.45 12.60 -15.33
C CYS A 8 26.16 11.95 -13.97
N ALA A 9 27.20 11.50 -13.26
CA ALA A 9 27.08 10.88 -11.94
C ALA A 9 26.52 11.80 -10.84
N VAL A 10 26.52 13.12 -11.07
CA VAL A 10 26.00 14.12 -10.12
C VAL A 10 24.60 14.58 -10.53
N CYS A 11 24.46 15.19 -11.70
CA CYS A 11 23.19 15.83 -12.07
C CYS A 11 22.26 14.94 -12.91
N GLY A 12 22.68 13.75 -13.33
CA GLY A 12 21.88 12.85 -14.16
C GLY A 12 21.62 13.34 -15.60
N LYS A 13 22.22 14.45 -16.04
CA LYS A 13 22.08 14.93 -17.41
C LYS A 13 22.89 14.09 -18.38
N GLU A 14 22.31 13.81 -19.55
CA GLU A 14 23.03 13.24 -20.68
C GLU A 14 24.05 14.26 -21.22
N PHE A 15 25.29 13.82 -21.47
CA PHE A 15 26.31 14.65 -22.09
C PHE A 15 27.20 13.83 -23.05
N SER A 16 27.78 14.51 -24.02
CA SER A 16 28.69 13.92 -25.01
C SER A 16 30.13 13.99 -24.55
N VAL A 17 30.85 12.86 -24.58
CA VAL A 17 32.24 12.74 -24.11
C VAL A 17 33.06 11.88 -25.05
N TRP A 18 34.37 12.13 -25.11
CA TRP A 18 35.29 11.30 -25.87
C TRP A 18 35.56 9.98 -25.13
N PRO A 19 35.55 8.81 -25.80
CA PRO A 19 35.75 7.51 -25.16
C PRO A 19 37.01 7.43 -24.29
N TYR A 20 38.11 8.06 -24.69
CA TYR A 20 39.35 8.06 -23.91
C TYR A 20 39.22 8.83 -22.57
N ARG A 21 38.36 9.85 -22.50
CA ARG A 21 38.12 10.60 -21.24
C ARG A 21 37.26 9.81 -20.26
N LEU A 22 36.32 9.01 -20.77
CA LEU A 22 35.59 8.03 -19.96
C LEU A 22 36.55 7.02 -19.33
N LYS A 23 37.47 6.46 -20.13
CA LYS A 23 38.51 5.54 -19.64
C LYS A 23 39.41 6.16 -18.58
N ARG A 24 39.59 7.48 -18.61
CA ARG A 24 40.34 8.25 -17.58
C ARG A 24 39.48 8.71 -16.40
N GLY A 25 38.23 8.25 -16.28
CA GLY A 25 37.36 8.51 -15.13
C GLY A 25 36.48 9.77 -15.23
N GLN A 26 36.29 10.37 -16.41
CA GLN A 26 35.35 11.49 -16.55
C GLN A 26 33.89 10.99 -16.44
N THR A 27 33.26 11.22 -15.30
CA THR A 27 31.86 10.83 -15.02
C THR A 27 30.89 12.01 -14.91
N CYS A 28 31.38 13.24 -15.12
CA CYS A 28 30.64 14.48 -14.88
C CYS A 28 30.49 15.33 -16.15
N CYS A 29 29.33 15.97 -16.31
CA CYS A 29 29.01 16.77 -17.50
C CYS A 29 29.63 18.18 -17.52
N SER A 30 30.06 18.72 -16.37
CA SER A 30 30.56 20.11 -16.26
C SER A 30 31.55 20.28 -15.10
N ALA A 31 32.31 21.38 -15.11
CA ALA A 31 33.23 21.76 -14.03
C ALA A 31 32.52 21.88 -12.67
N LYS A 32 31.27 22.32 -12.66
CA LYS A 32 30.43 22.36 -11.45
C LYS A 32 30.18 20.96 -10.90
N CYS A 33 29.84 19.99 -11.76
CA CYS A 33 29.61 18.61 -11.35
C CYS A 33 30.90 17.92 -10.90
N SER A 34 32.01 18.14 -11.62
CA SER A 34 33.30 17.59 -11.20
C SER A 34 33.79 18.21 -9.88
N GLY A 35 33.52 19.50 -9.64
CA GLY A 35 33.80 20.16 -8.35
C GLY A 35 33.02 19.54 -7.19
N ILE A 36 31.77 19.13 -7.40
CA ILE A 36 30.98 18.39 -6.39
C ILE A 36 31.58 17.00 -6.15
N ALA A 37 31.94 16.27 -7.22
CA ALA A 37 32.52 14.93 -7.11
C ALA A 37 33.90 14.91 -6.43
N ARG A 38 34.67 16.00 -6.51
CA ARG A 38 36.01 16.12 -5.90
C ARG A 38 35.99 16.32 -4.37
N LYS A 39 34.85 16.64 -3.75
CA LYS A 39 34.74 16.91 -2.30
C LYS A 39 34.74 15.65 -1.40
N GLY A 40 35.33 14.54 -1.84
CA GLY A 40 35.48 13.31 -1.06
C GLY A 40 34.21 12.43 -0.97
N SER A 41 33.01 13.02 -0.94
CA SER A 41 31.74 12.30 -1.11
C SER A 41 30.69 13.20 -1.77
N ILE A 42 29.96 12.67 -2.76
CA ILE A 42 28.83 13.39 -3.36
C ILE A 42 27.69 13.37 -2.35
N PRO A 43 27.16 14.52 -1.89
CA PRO A 43 26.03 14.51 -0.97
C PRO A 43 24.86 13.72 -1.56
N PRO A 44 24.14 12.91 -0.78
CA PRO A 44 23.09 12.03 -1.30
C PRO A 44 21.96 12.79 -2.02
N ASN A 45 21.73 14.06 -1.67
CA ASN A 45 20.75 14.94 -2.33
C ASN A 45 21.26 15.56 -3.65
N LYS A 46 22.55 15.42 -3.94
CA LYS A 46 23.25 15.91 -5.14
C LYS A 46 23.75 14.78 -6.05
N ALA A 47 23.65 13.53 -5.63
CA ALA A 47 24.00 12.36 -6.43
C ALA A 47 22.92 12.08 -7.47
N CYS A 48 23.33 11.53 -8.62
CA CYS A 48 22.39 11.05 -9.63
C CYS A 48 21.59 9.88 -9.06
N LEU A 49 20.26 9.98 -9.07
CA LEU A 49 19.38 8.92 -8.60
C LEU A 49 18.73 8.11 -9.74
N ILE A 50 19.06 8.39 -11.01
CA ILE A 50 18.47 7.71 -12.17
C ILE A 50 18.65 6.19 -12.06
N GLY A 51 17.55 5.46 -12.27
CA GLY A 51 17.48 4.00 -12.14
C GLY A 51 17.36 3.50 -10.70
N ARG A 52 17.52 4.35 -9.68
CA ARG A 52 17.34 3.93 -8.29
C ARG A 52 15.87 3.78 -7.95
N ARG A 53 15.56 2.72 -7.20
CA ARG A 53 14.25 2.45 -6.64
C ARG A 53 14.17 2.93 -5.19
N PHE A 54 13.08 3.61 -4.87
CA PHE A 54 12.70 4.07 -3.55
C PHE A 54 11.28 3.59 -3.28
N ASP A 55 11.13 2.50 -2.51
CA ASP A 55 9.83 1.87 -2.28
C ASP A 55 9.17 1.55 -3.64
N ARG A 56 7.97 2.10 -3.92
CA ARG A 56 7.25 1.91 -5.20
C ARG A 56 7.65 2.89 -6.32
N LEU A 57 8.67 3.72 -6.13
CA LEU A 57 9.08 4.77 -7.07
C LEU A 57 10.43 4.43 -7.70
N VAL A 58 10.53 4.46 -9.02
CA VAL A 58 11.78 4.33 -9.77
C VAL A 58 12.09 5.67 -10.42
N VAL A 59 13.28 6.22 -10.15
CA VAL A 59 13.68 7.49 -10.77
C VAL A 59 14.02 7.26 -12.24
N ILE A 60 13.30 7.93 -13.14
CA ILE A 60 13.47 7.79 -14.59
C ILE A 60 14.23 8.94 -15.22
N ALA A 61 14.14 10.16 -14.64
CA ALA A 61 14.81 11.33 -15.18
C ALA A 61 15.02 12.43 -14.13
N ALA A 62 15.92 13.36 -14.42
CA ALA A 62 16.04 14.61 -13.67
C ALA A 62 14.84 15.52 -13.97
N GLY A 63 14.17 16.02 -12.92
CA GLY A 63 13.06 16.96 -13.03
C GLY A 63 13.51 18.42 -13.01
N GLN A 64 12.54 19.34 -12.95
CA GLN A 64 12.82 20.78 -12.83
C GLN A 64 13.32 21.14 -11.43
N THR A 65 14.26 22.07 -11.33
CA THR A 65 14.73 22.54 -10.01
C THR A 65 13.65 23.40 -9.38
N ASN A 66 13.20 23.02 -8.18
CA ASN A 66 12.18 23.76 -7.44
C ASN A 66 12.83 24.44 -6.23
N ASN A 67 12.83 25.78 -6.18
CA ASN A 67 13.40 26.59 -5.10
C ASN A 67 14.82 26.15 -4.68
N GLY A 68 15.69 25.86 -5.66
CA GLY A 68 17.07 25.42 -5.43
C GLY A 68 17.24 23.94 -5.03
N HIS A 69 16.15 23.19 -4.87
CA HIS A 69 16.16 21.76 -4.59
C HIS A 69 16.18 20.92 -5.87
N THR A 70 16.98 19.85 -5.84
CA THR A 70 17.01 18.84 -6.91
C THR A 70 15.75 17.98 -6.83
N VAL A 71 15.00 17.95 -7.93
CA VAL A 71 13.77 17.17 -8.09
C VAL A 71 14.01 16.10 -9.14
N TRP A 72 13.41 14.93 -8.93
CA TRP A 72 13.52 13.76 -9.77
C TRP A 72 12.14 13.34 -10.25
N LEU A 73 12.03 13.05 -11.55
CA LEU A 73 10.83 12.44 -12.12
C LEU A 73 10.89 10.94 -11.83
N CYS A 74 9.87 10.44 -11.14
CA CYS A 74 9.76 9.06 -10.71
C CYS A 74 8.56 8.38 -11.35
N GLN A 75 8.76 7.17 -11.85
CA GLN A 75 7.72 6.25 -12.28
C GLN A 75 7.28 5.40 -11.09
N CYS A 76 5.98 5.39 -10.78
CA CYS A 76 5.43 4.55 -9.74
C CYS A 76 5.00 3.19 -10.29
N ASP A 77 5.05 2.15 -9.45
CA ASP A 77 4.54 0.81 -9.76
C ASP A 77 3.04 0.79 -10.14
N CYS A 78 2.28 1.84 -9.82
CA CYS A 78 0.88 1.95 -10.27
C CYS A 78 0.73 2.47 -11.71
N GLY A 79 1.83 2.79 -12.41
CA GLY A 79 1.82 3.35 -13.76
C GLY A 79 1.86 4.88 -13.84
N ASN A 80 1.61 5.59 -12.72
CA ASN A 80 1.66 7.06 -12.71
C ASN A 80 3.06 7.60 -12.45
N GLN A 81 3.32 8.81 -12.95
CA GLN A 81 4.56 9.56 -12.70
C GLN A 81 4.37 10.64 -11.64
N THR A 82 5.44 10.96 -10.93
CA THR A 82 5.44 12.02 -9.90
C THR A 82 6.81 12.67 -9.80
N GLU A 83 6.83 13.97 -9.50
CA GLU A 83 8.05 14.72 -9.24
C GLU A 83 8.34 14.76 -7.73
N VAL A 84 9.51 14.27 -7.33
CA VAL A 84 9.87 14.15 -5.91
C VAL A 84 11.25 14.76 -5.65
N ARG A 85 11.35 15.54 -4.58
CA ARG A 85 12.63 16.09 -4.11
C ARG A 85 13.59 14.97 -3.69
N ALA A 86 14.88 15.11 -4.02
CA ALA A 86 15.92 14.15 -3.63
C ALA A 86 15.94 13.87 -2.12
N GLY A 87 15.77 14.91 -1.30
CA GLY A 87 15.71 14.78 0.16
C GLY A 87 14.55 13.92 0.65
N ASN A 88 13.38 13.98 -0.01
CA ASN A 88 12.19 13.22 0.37
C ASN A 88 12.28 11.75 -0.05
N LEU A 89 12.98 11.47 -1.16
CA LEU A 89 13.31 10.11 -1.58
C LEU A 89 14.30 9.47 -0.59
N ASN A 90 15.38 10.19 -0.26
CA ASN A 90 16.43 9.70 0.63
C ASN A 90 15.94 9.53 2.09
N SER A 91 15.02 10.38 2.56
CA SER A 91 14.44 10.27 3.92
C SER A 91 13.27 9.28 4.01
N GLY A 92 12.77 8.75 2.88
CA GLY A 92 11.64 7.82 2.85
C GLY A 92 10.27 8.46 3.13
N GLN A 93 10.16 9.79 3.13
CA GLN A 93 8.87 10.48 3.32
C GLN A 93 7.89 10.25 2.15
N VAL A 94 8.41 10.03 0.95
CA VAL A 94 7.59 9.77 -0.24
C VAL A 94 7.84 8.35 -0.75
N LYS A 95 6.84 7.49 -0.60
CA LYS A 95 6.89 6.06 -0.95
C LYS A 95 6.16 5.69 -2.25
N SER A 96 5.30 6.57 -2.73
CA SER A 96 4.49 6.38 -3.94
C SER A 96 4.06 7.72 -4.53
N CYS A 97 3.46 7.72 -5.72
CA CYS A 97 2.89 8.92 -6.34
C CYS A 97 1.63 9.46 -5.62
N GLY A 98 1.36 9.03 -4.39
CA GLY A 98 0.12 9.27 -3.66
C GLY A 98 -0.90 8.12 -3.76
N CYS A 99 -0.71 7.16 -4.68
CA CYS A 99 -1.65 6.05 -4.84
C CYS A 99 -1.85 5.25 -3.55
N LEU A 100 -0.84 5.12 -2.69
CA LEU A 100 -1.02 4.44 -1.39
C LEU A 100 -2.02 5.14 -0.47
N ARG A 101 -2.15 6.47 -0.56
CA ARG A 101 -3.10 7.27 0.23
C ARG A 101 -4.48 7.35 -0.44
N THR A 102 -4.51 7.34 -1.77
CA THR A 102 -5.75 7.54 -2.55
C THR A 102 -6.56 6.26 -2.75
N ARG A 103 -5.95 5.09 -2.58
CA ARG A 103 -6.70 3.83 -2.69
C ARG A 103 -7.81 3.80 -1.62
N ARG A 104 -9.05 3.67 -2.10
CA ARG A 104 -10.25 3.38 -1.31
C ARG A 104 -10.75 2.02 -1.77
N GLY A 105 -11.50 1.31 -0.94
CA GLY A 105 -12.03 0.03 -1.37
C GLY A 105 -10.97 -1.07 -1.48
N LEU A 106 -11.29 -2.12 -2.24
CA LEU A 106 -10.48 -3.35 -2.39
C LEU A 106 -9.04 -3.10 -2.85
N SER A 107 -8.80 -1.94 -3.45
CA SER A 107 -7.48 -1.53 -3.92
C SER A 107 -6.50 -1.17 -2.78
N ASN A 108 -7.00 -0.75 -1.61
CA ASN A 108 -6.16 -0.33 -0.49
C ASN A 108 -5.82 -1.53 0.42
N PRO A 109 -4.54 -1.90 0.57
CA PRO A 109 -4.15 -3.02 1.43
C PRO A 109 -4.53 -2.81 2.91
N ASN A 110 -4.74 -1.57 3.36
CA ASN A 110 -5.22 -1.24 4.72
C ASN A 110 -6.75 -1.14 4.81
N TRP A 111 -7.49 -1.24 3.71
CA TRP A 111 -8.95 -1.17 3.76
C TRP A 111 -9.51 -2.53 4.18
N LYS A 112 -10.07 -2.58 5.39
CA LYS A 112 -10.75 -3.75 5.97
C LYS A 112 -12.10 -4.06 5.29
N ARG A 113 -12.21 -3.93 3.96
CA ARG A 113 -13.36 -4.38 3.18
C ARG A 113 -14.74 -3.90 3.66
N GLY A 114 -14.79 -2.72 4.28
CA GLY A 114 -16.04 -2.16 4.81
C GLY A 114 -16.64 -2.92 6.00
N PHE A 115 -15.87 -3.85 6.59
CA PHE A 115 -16.24 -4.59 7.79
C PHE A 115 -15.17 -4.43 8.88
N HIS A 116 -15.54 -4.71 10.12
CA HIS A 116 -14.57 -4.83 11.20
C HIS A 116 -14.73 -6.18 11.90
N ILE A 117 -13.61 -6.76 12.30
CA ILE A 117 -13.61 -7.98 13.11
C ILE A 117 -13.58 -7.52 14.56
N ARG A 118 -14.61 -7.91 15.33
CA ARG A 118 -14.72 -7.64 16.75
C ARG A 118 -13.74 -8.52 17.54
N SER A 119 -13.42 -8.14 18.77
CA SER A 119 -12.45 -8.87 19.62
C SER A 119 -12.84 -10.34 19.88
N ASP A 120 -14.12 -10.68 19.75
CA ASP A 120 -14.65 -12.04 19.92
C ASP A 120 -14.70 -12.87 18.61
N GLY A 121 -14.17 -12.31 17.52
CA GLY A 121 -13.99 -12.97 16.24
C GLY A 121 -15.12 -12.79 15.23
N TYR A 122 -16.21 -12.09 15.55
CA TYR A 122 -17.30 -11.86 14.60
C TYR A 122 -17.02 -10.69 13.65
N LYS A 123 -17.53 -10.82 12.42
CA LYS A 123 -17.47 -9.80 11.38
C LYS A 123 -18.69 -8.89 11.42
N ASP A 124 -18.47 -7.60 11.63
CA ASP A 124 -19.50 -6.57 11.69
C ASP A 124 -19.51 -5.71 10.41
N VAL A 125 -20.71 -5.44 9.89
CA VAL A 125 -20.95 -4.63 8.70
C VAL A 125 -21.73 -3.36 9.05
N LEU A 126 -21.43 -2.28 8.32
CA LEU A 126 -22.12 -1.00 8.47
C LEU A 126 -23.54 -1.10 7.90
N THR A 127 -24.57 -0.97 8.74
CA THR A 127 -25.98 -1.03 8.33
C THR A 127 -26.56 0.35 8.06
N HIS A 128 -26.11 1.39 8.77
CA HIS A 128 -26.60 2.75 8.60
C HIS A 128 -25.46 3.77 8.51
N ARG A 129 -25.29 4.40 7.34
CA ARG A 129 -24.14 5.28 7.04
C ARG A 129 -24.14 6.56 7.87
N THR A 130 -25.29 7.19 8.08
CA THR A 130 -25.36 8.51 8.75
C THR A 130 -25.05 8.42 10.25
N HIS A 131 -25.49 7.35 10.91
CA HIS A 131 -25.29 7.15 12.36
C HIS A 131 -24.20 6.12 12.68
N ARG A 132 -23.46 5.66 11.67
CA ARG A 132 -22.39 4.66 11.81
C ARG A 132 -22.81 3.44 12.63
N ARG A 133 -24.04 2.94 12.42
CA ARG A 133 -24.54 1.73 13.10
C ARG A 133 -23.98 0.49 12.42
N TYR A 134 -23.47 -0.43 13.23
CA TYR A 134 -22.95 -1.71 12.79
C TYR A 134 -23.81 -2.84 13.33
N LYS A 135 -23.81 -3.95 12.60
CA LYS A 135 -24.48 -5.19 13.00
C LYS A 135 -23.65 -6.38 12.53
N ALA A 136 -23.68 -7.45 13.31
CA ALA A 136 -23.01 -8.68 12.95
C ALA A 136 -23.51 -9.20 11.61
N GLU A 137 -22.57 -9.47 10.70
CA GLU A 137 -22.89 -9.82 9.31
C GLU A 137 -23.73 -11.08 9.23
N HIS A 138 -23.44 -12.11 10.05
CA HIS A 138 -24.24 -13.34 10.10
C HIS A 138 -25.71 -13.06 10.44
N ARG A 139 -26.00 -12.09 11.32
CA ARG A 139 -27.40 -11.68 11.61
C ARG A 139 -28.01 -10.97 10.43
N VAL A 140 -27.28 -10.06 9.79
CA VAL A 140 -27.76 -9.33 8.60
C VAL A 140 -28.08 -10.28 7.45
N VAL A 141 -27.25 -11.31 7.22
CA VAL A 141 -27.47 -12.34 6.20
C VAL A 141 -28.78 -13.08 6.49
N MET A 142 -28.96 -13.56 7.72
CA MET A 142 -30.18 -14.29 8.09
C MET A 142 -31.44 -13.43 8.08
N GLU A 143 -31.37 -12.18 8.53
CA GLU A 143 -32.50 -11.25 8.46
C GLU A 143 -32.96 -10.98 7.03
N ARG A 144 -32.00 -10.88 6.09
CA ARG A 144 -32.31 -10.73 4.66
C ARG A 144 -32.95 -11.97 4.07
N LEU A 145 -32.44 -13.16 4.42
CA LEU A 145 -33.02 -14.43 3.95
C LEU A 145 -34.43 -14.66 4.48
N LEU A 146 -34.67 -14.33 5.74
CA LEU A 146 -35.97 -14.49 6.39
C LEU A 146 -36.96 -13.37 6.03
N GLY A 147 -36.49 -12.27 5.42
CA GLY A 147 -37.31 -11.10 5.12
C GLY A 147 -37.84 -10.36 6.37
N ARG A 148 -37.33 -10.69 7.56
CA ARG A 148 -37.72 -10.09 8.85
C ARG A 148 -36.51 -9.92 9.76
N SER A 149 -36.64 -9.01 10.73
CA SER A 149 -35.65 -8.90 11.81
C SER A 149 -35.62 -10.18 12.65
N LEU A 150 -34.43 -10.56 13.09
CA LEU A 150 -34.26 -11.66 14.04
C LEU A 150 -34.71 -11.17 15.42
N ARG A 151 -35.37 -12.05 16.15
CA ARG A 151 -35.82 -11.81 17.52
C ARG A 151 -34.63 -11.78 18.48
N SER A 152 -34.89 -11.36 19.71
CA SER A 152 -33.88 -11.29 20.79
C SER A 152 -33.47 -12.67 21.32
N ASP A 153 -34.34 -13.67 21.18
CA ASP A 153 -34.14 -15.08 21.57
C ASP A 153 -33.51 -15.94 20.45
N GLU A 154 -33.48 -15.44 19.21
CA GLU A 154 -32.91 -16.12 18.05
C GLU A 154 -31.38 -15.89 17.93
N VAL A 155 -30.63 -16.98 17.93
CA VAL A 155 -29.17 -17.03 17.78
C VAL A 155 -28.82 -17.58 16.40
N VAL A 156 -27.81 -17.00 15.76
CA VAL A 156 -27.26 -17.52 14.50
C VAL A 156 -26.02 -18.34 14.82
N HIS A 157 -26.08 -19.63 14.53
CA HIS A 157 -25.00 -20.59 14.69
C HIS A 157 -24.25 -20.78 13.36
N HIS A 158 -22.92 -20.93 13.45
CA HIS A 158 -22.06 -21.28 12.32
C HIS A 158 -21.81 -22.78 12.32
N ARG A 159 -22.32 -23.51 11.33
CA ARG A 159 -22.23 -24.98 11.25
C ARG A 159 -20.78 -25.49 11.29
N ASN A 160 -19.85 -24.74 10.71
CA ASN A 160 -18.43 -25.09 10.65
C ASN A 160 -17.59 -24.46 11.79
N PHE A 161 -18.21 -23.77 12.76
CA PHE A 161 -17.54 -23.05 13.85
C PHE A 161 -16.61 -21.89 13.42
N ASP A 162 -16.53 -21.57 12.13
CA ASP A 162 -15.81 -20.41 11.62
C ASP A 162 -16.72 -19.17 11.63
N LYS A 163 -16.49 -18.29 12.62
CA LYS A 163 -17.25 -17.03 12.83
C LYS A 163 -17.12 -16.02 11.68
N LEU A 164 -16.16 -16.21 10.76
CA LEU A 164 -15.95 -15.34 9.61
C LEU A 164 -16.64 -15.87 8.34
N ASP A 165 -17.06 -17.13 8.32
CA ASP A 165 -17.79 -17.74 7.20
C ASP A 165 -19.30 -17.49 7.31
N ASN A 166 -19.72 -16.31 6.86
CA ASN A 166 -21.11 -15.86 6.93
C ASN A 166 -21.92 -16.19 5.66
N ARG A 167 -21.52 -17.23 4.91
CA ARG A 167 -22.31 -17.72 3.79
C ARG A 167 -23.64 -18.31 4.28
N PRO A 168 -24.77 -18.06 3.60
CA PRO A 168 -26.09 -18.45 4.08
C PRO A 168 -26.20 -19.96 4.35
N GLU A 169 -25.53 -20.80 3.56
CA GLU A 169 -25.46 -22.25 3.73
C GLU A 169 -24.74 -22.70 5.02
N ASN A 170 -23.85 -21.87 5.57
CA ASN A 170 -23.10 -22.16 6.79
C ASN A 170 -23.80 -21.65 8.06
N LEU A 171 -24.88 -20.89 7.92
CA LEU A 171 -25.57 -20.27 9.03
C LEU A 171 -26.86 -21.04 9.35
N VAL A 172 -27.21 -21.11 10.63
CA VAL A 172 -28.49 -21.66 11.11
C VAL A 172 -29.06 -20.74 12.17
N VAL A 173 -30.35 -20.41 12.08
CA VAL A 173 -31.07 -19.73 13.15
C VAL A 173 -31.67 -20.77 14.07
N MET A 174 -31.40 -20.66 15.37
CA MET A 174 -31.91 -21.55 16.40
C MET A 174 -32.24 -20.75 17.66
N SER A 175 -33.01 -21.34 18.57
CA SER A 175 -33.28 -20.73 19.87
C SER A 175 -32.02 -20.70 20.73
N ARG A 176 -31.99 -19.81 21.72
CA ARG A 176 -30.89 -19.77 22.71
C ARG A 176 -30.72 -21.11 23.45
N GLU A 177 -31.81 -21.82 23.71
CA GLU A 177 -31.82 -23.12 24.40
C GLU A 177 -31.21 -24.20 23.52
N GLU A 178 -31.61 -24.27 22.25
CA GLU A 178 -31.06 -25.21 21.25
C GLU A 178 -29.56 -24.98 21.04
N HIS A 179 -29.14 -23.72 20.95
CA HIS A 179 -27.72 -23.36 20.82
C HIS A 179 -26.91 -23.80 22.04
N ALA A 180 -27.43 -23.58 23.24
CA ALA A 180 -26.76 -24.02 24.47
C ALA A 180 -26.65 -25.55 24.53
N ALA A 181 -27.72 -26.27 24.22
CA ALA A 181 -27.72 -27.74 24.18
C ALA A 181 -26.73 -28.31 23.16
N LEU A 182 -26.63 -27.70 21.97
CA LEU A 182 -25.66 -28.08 20.94
C LEU A 182 -24.21 -27.89 21.40
N HIS A 183 -23.91 -26.78 22.08
CA HIS A 183 -22.55 -26.58 22.59
C HIS A 183 -22.23 -27.51 23.77
N SER A 184 -23.19 -27.80 24.63
CA SER A 184 -23.02 -28.79 25.71
C SER A 184 -22.71 -30.19 25.15
N SER A 185 -23.42 -30.63 24.11
CA SER A 185 -23.20 -31.95 23.52
C SER A 185 -21.87 -32.08 22.76
N ILE A 186 -21.37 -30.98 22.20
CA ILE A 186 -20.08 -30.95 21.50
C ILE A 186 -18.90 -30.87 22.47
N THR A 187 -19.06 -30.18 23.60
CA THR A 187 -18.01 -30.14 24.65
C THR A 187 -17.81 -31.49 25.34
N GLU A 188 -18.78 -32.39 25.30
CA GLU A 188 -18.65 -33.76 25.84
C GLU A 188 -18.02 -34.76 24.84
N ALA A 189 -17.66 -34.33 23.63
CA ALA A 189 -17.12 -35.19 22.58
C ALA A 189 -15.58 -35.19 22.49
N CYS A 190 -14.85 -34.90 23.58
CA CYS A 190 -13.39 -34.96 23.62
C CYS A 190 -12.90 -35.87 24.77
N PRO A 191 -12.16 -36.97 24.52
CA PRO A 191 -11.40 -37.68 25.54
C PRO A 191 -10.21 -36.84 26.08
#